data_AF-A0A4Q2D4Z6-F1
#
_entry.id   AF-A0A4Q2D4Z6-F1
#
_cell.length_a   1.000
_cell.length_b   1.000
_cell.length_c   1.000
_cell.angle_alpha   90.00
_cell.angle_beta   90.00
_cell.angle_gamma   90.00
#
_symmetry.space_group_name_H-M   'P 1'
#
loop_
_entity.id
_entity.type
_entity.pdbx_description
1 polymer ?
#
loop_
_entity_poly.entity_id
_entity_poly.type
_entity_poly.pdbx_seq_one_letter_code
_entity_poly.pdbx_strand_id
1 'polypeptide(L)'
;MAYWRRRISNTFLAAWKHAKKPFPTIRNIFYVVHSSADALAHLSRFSNYSRDVWSRDLLDERIFKRNIPSFACLEADGYASRKGNKDKLKSIILNHVVLGRTHLTRQVDHNMQHAPDIYNSVTGATVEEGGTLQYHEAVVYREDAMCASAVIFYQ
;
A
#
# COMPACT_ATOMS: atom_id res chain seq x y z
N MET A 1 -13.21 22.01 5.04
CA MET A 1 -12.14 21.11 4.55
C MET A 1 -12.78 20.04 3.66
N ALA A 2 -12.27 19.80 2.45
CA ALA A 2 -12.91 18.84 1.53
C ALA A 2 -12.94 17.41 2.12
N TYR A 3 -14.06 16.71 1.97
CA TYR A 3 -14.32 15.38 2.57
C TYR A 3 -13.21 14.36 2.31
N TRP A 4 -12.68 14.33 1.09
CA TRP A 4 -11.62 13.41 0.67
C TRP A 4 -10.31 13.64 1.43
N ARG A 5 -9.92 14.90 1.68
CA ARG A 5 -8.68 15.25 2.38
C ARG A 5 -8.71 14.71 3.80
N ARG A 6 -9.85 14.88 4.48
CA ARG A 6 -10.07 14.34 5.83
C ARG A 6 -9.98 12.82 5.85
N ARG A 7 -10.54 12.13 4.87
CA ARG A 7 -10.45 10.66 4.78
C ARG A 7 -8.99 10.21 4.65
N ILE A 8 -8.22 10.80 3.73
CA ILE A 8 -6.80 10.46 3.55
C ILE A 8 -5.98 10.76 4.81
N SER A 9 -6.18 11.93 5.43
CA SER A 9 -5.53 12.28 6.69
C SER A 9 -5.83 11.26 7.78
N ASN A 10 -7.10 10.91 7.99
CA ASN A 10 -7.50 9.95 9.01
C ASN A 10 -6.90 8.56 8.75
N THR A 11 -6.87 8.10 7.50
CA THR A 11 -6.24 6.83 7.14
C THR A 11 -4.73 6.83 7.45
N PHE A 12 -4.01 7.88 7.03
CA PHE A 12 -2.58 8.03 7.28
C PHE A 12 -2.27 8.04 8.79
N LEU A 13 -3.01 8.85 9.55
CA LEU A 13 -2.82 8.98 10.99
C LEU A 13 -3.21 7.70 11.76
N ALA A 14 -4.29 7.01 11.37
CA ALA A 14 -4.69 5.75 11.98
C ALA A 14 -3.71 4.60 11.72
N ALA A 15 -2.97 4.66 10.61
CA ALA A 15 -1.90 3.70 10.30
C ALA A 15 -0.59 3.97 11.07
N TRP A 16 -0.47 5.10 11.78
CA TRP A 16 0.73 5.47 12.52
C TRP A 16 0.79 4.78 13.89
N LYS A 17 1.38 3.57 13.94
CA LYS A 17 1.36 2.69 15.13
C LYS A 17 2.67 2.63 15.95
N HIS A 18 3.66 3.51 15.72
CA HIS A 18 4.98 3.35 16.35
C HIS A 18 5.10 4.12 17.67
N ALA A 19 5.17 3.38 18.78
CA ALA A 19 5.22 3.93 20.13
C ALA A 19 6.40 4.88 20.41
N LYS A 20 7.53 4.74 19.70
CA LYS A 20 8.75 5.53 19.93
C LYS A 20 8.97 6.68 18.94
N LYS A 21 8.04 6.92 17.99
CA LYS A 21 8.16 8.00 17.00
C LYS A 21 7.12 9.08 17.31
N PRO A 22 7.46 10.37 17.12
CA PRO A 22 6.47 11.43 17.27
C PRO A 22 5.31 11.21 16.29
N PHE A 23 4.14 11.72 16.67
CA PHE A 23 2.99 11.70 15.79
C PHE A 23 3.19 12.71 14.64
N PRO A 24 2.98 12.31 13.38
CA PRO A 24 3.34 13.13 12.24
C PRO A 24 2.35 14.28 12.07
N THR A 25 2.87 15.44 11.71
CA THR A 25 2.08 16.60 11.30
C THR A 25 1.98 16.64 9.79
N ILE A 26 0.78 16.40 9.26
CA ILE A 26 0.51 16.52 7.81
C ILE A 26 0.60 17.99 7.41
N ARG A 27 1.48 18.30 6.46
CA ARG A 27 1.61 19.64 5.86
C ARG A 27 0.69 19.79 4.66
N ASN A 28 0.78 18.87 3.71
CA ASN A 28 0.04 18.93 2.45
C ASN A 28 -0.41 17.55 1.99
N ILE A 29 -1.54 17.51 1.29
CA ILE A 29 -2.04 16.32 0.59
C ILE A 29 -2.38 16.75 -0.83
N PHE A 30 -1.76 16.11 -1.82
CA PHE A 30 -2.02 16.32 -3.23
C PHE A 30 -2.64 15.08 -3.84
N TYR A 31 -3.64 15.25 -4.68
CA TYR A 31 -4.20 14.15 -5.48
C TYR A 31 -3.34 13.93 -6.72
N VAL A 32 -3.14 12.67 -7.11
CA VAL A 32 -2.45 12.34 -8.35
C VAL A 32 -3.47 12.33 -9.48
N VAL A 33 -3.36 13.30 -10.38
CA VAL A 33 -4.18 13.38 -11.58
C VAL A 33 -3.40 12.78 -12.75
N HIS A 34 -4.00 11.79 -13.41
CA HIS A 34 -3.45 11.12 -14.58
C HIS A 34 -3.93 11.83 -15.84
N SER A 35 -3.03 12.49 -16.57
CA SER A 35 -3.38 13.28 -17.77
C SER A 35 -2.58 12.94 -19.02
N SER A 36 -1.40 12.33 -18.89
CA SER A 36 -0.61 11.88 -20.04
C SER A 36 -1.19 10.60 -20.64
N ALA A 37 -0.89 10.35 -21.92
CA ALA A 37 -1.30 9.12 -22.60
C ALA A 37 -0.82 7.86 -21.84
N ASP A 38 0.44 7.87 -21.37
CA ASP A 38 1.01 6.76 -20.60
C ASP A 38 0.30 6.56 -19.25
N ALA A 39 -0.04 7.65 -18.56
CA ALA A 39 -0.75 7.58 -17.28
C ALA A 39 -2.18 7.06 -17.46
N LEU A 40 -2.86 7.46 -18.54
CA LEU A 40 -4.19 6.96 -18.88
C LEU A 40 -4.13 5.48 -19.32
N ALA A 41 -3.11 5.08 -20.07
CA ALA A 41 -2.88 3.69 -20.43
C ALA A 41 -2.61 2.83 -19.17
N HIS A 42 -1.82 3.35 -18.22
CA HIS A 42 -1.62 2.71 -16.91
C HIS A 42 -2.93 2.56 -16.14
N LEU A 43 -3.73 3.63 -16.07
CA LEU A 43 -5.03 3.60 -15.39
C LEU A 43 -5.99 2.57 -16.03
N SER A 44 -5.96 2.45 -17.36
CA SER A 44 -6.72 1.43 -18.10
C SER A 44 -6.23 0.01 -17.75
N ARG A 45 -4.92 -0.23 -17.76
CA ARG A 45 -4.32 -1.52 -17.35
C ARG A 45 -4.71 -1.88 -15.91
N PHE A 46 -4.59 -0.94 -14.98
CA PHE A 46 -5.00 -1.11 -13.59
C PHE A 46 -6.49 -1.46 -13.47
N SER A 47 -7.36 -0.73 -14.18
CA SER A 47 -8.80 -1.01 -14.17
C SER A 47 -9.13 -2.39 -14.72
N ASN A 48 -8.43 -2.85 -15.76
CA ASN A 48 -8.65 -4.17 -16.34
C ASN A 48 -8.17 -5.26 -15.39
N TYR A 49 -6.95 -5.13 -14.85
CA TYR A 49 -6.41 -6.06 -13.86
C TYR A 49 -7.32 -6.19 -12.64
N SER A 50 -7.80 -5.07 -12.11
CA SER A 50 -8.74 -5.05 -10.98
C SER A 50 -10.02 -5.84 -11.27
N ARG A 51 -10.59 -5.70 -12.47
CA ARG A 51 -11.79 -6.45 -12.88
C ARG A 51 -11.50 -7.94 -13.03
N ASP A 52 -10.38 -8.30 -13.62
CA ASP A 52 -10.00 -9.70 -13.84
C ASP A 52 -9.78 -10.43 -12.51
N VAL A 53 -9.09 -9.80 -11.58
CA VAL A 53 -8.87 -10.35 -10.23
C VAL A 53 -10.20 -10.50 -9.49
N TRP A 54 -11.04 -9.46 -9.49
CA TRP A 54 -12.36 -9.53 -8.85
C TRP A 54 -13.24 -10.62 -9.47
N SER A 55 -13.22 -10.79 -10.80
CA SER A 55 -13.99 -11.83 -11.46
C SER A 55 -13.56 -13.24 -11.05
N ARG A 56 -12.27 -13.44 -10.73
CA ARG A 56 -11.70 -14.75 -10.35
C ARG A 56 -11.86 -15.04 -8.85
N ASP A 57 -11.87 -14.01 -8.02
CA ASP A 57 -11.97 -14.13 -6.55
C ASP A 57 -13.42 -14.19 -6.04
N LEU A 58 -14.43 -14.00 -6.89
CA LEU A 58 -15.87 -14.15 -6.55
C LEU A 58 -16.27 -15.57 -6.08
N LEU A 59 -15.34 -16.51 -6.02
CA LEU A 59 -15.54 -17.86 -5.49
C LEU A 59 -15.21 -17.99 -3.97
N ASP A 60 -14.68 -16.94 -3.32
CA ASP A 60 -14.42 -16.94 -1.87
C ASP A 60 -14.80 -15.60 -1.21
N GLU A 61 -15.94 -15.58 -0.50
CA GLU A 61 -16.49 -14.41 0.20
C GLU A 61 -15.55 -13.82 1.28
N ARG A 62 -14.49 -14.54 1.69
CA ARG A 62 -13.52 -14.04 2.68
C ARG A 62 -12.52 -13.03 2.12
N ILE A 63 -12.38 -12.94 0.79
CA ILE A 63 -11.45 -12.01 0.10
C ILE A 63 -12.05 -10.60 -0.04
N PHE A 64 -13.37 -10.45 0.14
CA PHE A 64 -14.15 -9.25 -0.19
C PHE A 64 -13.87 -8.01 0.68
N LYS A 65 -13.18 -8.14 1.83
CA LYS A 65 -13.04 -7.05 2.82
C LYS A 65 -11.68 -6.34 2.83
N ARG A 66 -10.75 -6.68 1.93
CA ARG A 66 -9.39 -6.11 1.96
C ARG A 66 -9.09 -5.15 0.80
N ASN A 67 -10.01 -4.24 0.48
CA ASN A 67 -9.64 -2.94 -0.12
C ASN A 67 -8.99 -2.07 0.97
N ILE A 68 -7.82 -2.47 1.41
CA ILE A 68 -7.02 -1.76 2.38
C ILE A 68 -6.33 -0.62 1.64
N PRO A 69 -6.60 0.65 1.97
CA PRO A 69 -5.70 1.72 1.58
C PRO A 69 -4.39 1.51 2.36
N SER A 70 -3.38 0.92 1.72
CA SER A 70 -1.97 1.07 2.08
C SER A 70 -1.64 0.93 3.58
N PHE A 71 -1.53 -0.29 4.11
CA PHE A 71 -1.18 -0.55 5.51
C PHE A 71 0.28 -0.21 5.89
N ALA A 72 1.10 0.32 4.98
CA ALA A 72 2.54 0.47 5.18
C ALA A 72 2.99 1.90 5.48
N CYS A 73 2.14 2.79 6.01
CA CYS A 73 2.55 4.18 6.27
C CYS A 73 3.79 4.29 7.17
N LEU A 74 3.90 3.39 8.15
CA LEU A 74 4.99 3.38 9.11
C LEU A 74 6.31 2.84 8.51
N GLU A 75 6.22 1.76 7.75
CA GLU A 75 7.37 1.16 7.08
C GLU A 75 7.87 2.09 5.97
N ALA A 76 6.93 2.71 5.24
CA ALA A 76 7.19 3.78 4.28
C ALA A 76 7.90 4.99 4.88
N ASP A 77 7.66 5.35 6.15
CA ASP A 77 8.48 6.37 6.85
C ASP A 77 9.94 5.91 7.04
N GLY A 78 10.15 4.62 7.29
CA GLY A 78 11.47 4.00 7.30
C GLY A 78 12.19 4.19 5.97
N TYR A 79 11.51 3.94 4.85
CA TYR A 79 12.04 4.16 3.50
C TYR A 79 12.21 5.64 3.15
N ALA A 80 11.39 6.54 3.69
CA ALA A 80 11.48 7.98 3.45
C ALA A 80 12.63 8.66 4.22
N SER A 81 13.17 8.01 5.25
CA SER A 81 14.14 8.61 6.17
C SER A 81 15.59 8.31 5.77
N ARG A 82 16.35 9.32 5.35
CA ARG A 82 17.82 9.22 5.19
C ARG A 82 18.50 9.38 6.55
N LYS A 83 19.49 8.52 6.88
CA LYS A 83 20.28 8.63 8.13
C LYS A 83 20.85 10.07 8.26
N GLY A 84 20.52 10.74 9.36
CA GLY A 84 21.07 12.06 9.72
C GLY A 84 20.13 13.28 9.58
N ASN A 85 18.87 13.12 9.18
CA ASN A 85 17.94 14.25 9.05
C ASN A 85 16.57 13.94 9.66
N LYS A 86 16.39 14.26 10.95
CA LYS A 86 15.13 14.01 11.68
C LYS A 86 14.06 15.08 11.43
N ASP A 87 14.44 16.28 11.00
CA ASP A 87 13.55 17.45 10.95
C ASP A 87 13.16 17.89 9.53
N LYS A 88 13.41 17.06 8.51
CA LYS A 88 13.04 17.39 7.13
C LYS A 88 11.62 16.93 6.79
N LEU A 89 10.97 17.72 5.93
CA LEU A 89 9.72 17.36 5.28
C LEU A 89 9.89 16.03 4.55
N LYS A 90 9.02 15.07 4.88
CA LYS A 90 8.95 13.74 4.27
C LYS A 90 7.76 13.65 3.34
N SER A 91 7.81 12.70 2.41
CA SER A 91 6.71 12.39 1.50
C SER A 91 6.41 10.91 1.50
N ILE A 92 5.13 10.56 1.40
CA ILE A 92 4.65 9.20 1.16
C ILE A 92 3.63 9.20 0.02
N ILE A 93 3.63 8.13 -0.77
CA ILE A 93 2.64 7.91 -1.83
C ILE A 93 1.57 6.95 -1.32
N LEU A 94 0.31 7.36 -1.44
CA LEU A 94 -0.86 6.55 -1.20
C LEU A 94 -1.27 5.87 -2.51
N ASN A 95 -1.12 4.55 -2.58
CA ASN A 95 -1.52 3.76 -3.74
C ASN A 95 -2.83 3.00 -3.47
N HIS A 96 -3.67 2.89 -4.50
CA HIS A 96 -4.62 1.79 -4.61
C HIS A 96 -3.87 0.55 -5.06
N VAL A 97 -3.99 -0.55 -4.32
CA VAL A 97 -3.29 -1.80 -4.62
C VAL A 97 -4.31 -2.94 -4.64
N VAL A 98 -4.29 -3.73 -5.71
CA VAL A 98 -5.13 -4.92 -5.89
C VAL A 98 -4.28 -6.14 -5.55
N LEU A 99 -4.55 -6.74 -4.39
CA LEU A 99 -3.82 -7.91 -3.91
C LEU A 99 -4.33 -9.21 -4.56
N GLY A 100 -5.63 -9.33 -4.76
CA GLY A 100 -6.25 -10.59 -5.21
C GLY A 100 -6.03 -11.74 -4.25
N ARG A 101 -5.86 -12.96 -4.78
CA ARG A 101 -5.47 -14.12 -3.98
C ARG A 101 -4.04 -13.97 -3.49
N THR A 102 -3.87 -13.80 -2.19
CA THR A 102 -2.54 -13.58 -1.58
C THR A 102 -1.97 -14.85 -0.95
N HIS A 103 -0.67 -15.07 -1.13
CA HIS A 103 0.08 -16.13 -0.45
C HIS A 103 0.64 -15.60 0.86
N LEU A 104 0.27 -16.22 1.99
CA LEU A 104 0.80 -15.84 3.30
C LEU A 104 2.17 -16.49 3.52
N THR A 105 3.23 -15.68 3.59
CA THR A 105 4.58 -16.16 3.93
C THR A 105 4.94 -15.85 5.38
N ARG A 106 5.57 -16.81 6.06
CA ARG A 106 6.10 -16.62 7.43
C ARG A 106 7.59 -16.32 7.46
N GLN A 107 8.29 -16.62 6.37
CA GLN A 107 9.73 -16.42 6.24
C GLN A 107 10.02 -15.45 5.10
N VAL A 108 11.08 -14.67 5.28
CA VAL A 108 11.52 -13.72 4.27
C VAL A 108 12.28 -14.48 3.19
N ASP A 109 11.76 -14.42 1.96
CA ASP A 109 12.46 -14.90 0.77
C ASP A 109 12.81 -13.70 -0.12
N HIS A 110 14.08 -13.35 -0.16
CA HIS A 110 14.58 -12.22 -0.95
C HIS A 110 14.75 -12.55 -2.43
N ASN A 111 14.64 -13.82 -2.82
CA ASN A 111 14.83 -14.28 -4.20
C ASN A 111 13.50 -14.43 -4.95
N MET A 112 12.38 -14.17 -4.30
CA MET A 112 11.06 -14.25 -4.92
C MET A 112 10.85 -13.10 -5.92
N GLN A 113 10.75 -13.45 -7.20
CA GLN A 113 10.54 -12.50 -8.31
C GLN A 113 9.11 -12.47 -8.84
N HIS A 114 8.28 -13.43 -8.43
CA HIS A 114 6.86 -13.52 -8.76
C HIS A 114 6.11 -14.18 -7.61
N ALA A 115 4.79 -13.95 -7.51
CA ALA A 115 3.96 -14.67 -6.57
C ALA A 115 3.92 -16.16 -6.95
N PRO A 116 3.81 -17.09 -5.98
CA PRO A 116 3.65 -18.51 -6.27
C PRO A 116 2.47 -18.79 -7.20
N ASP A 117 2.52 -19.92 -7.91
CA ASP A 117 1.45 -20.35 -8.82
C ASP A 117 0.07 -20.23 -8.18
N ILE A 118 -0.88 -19.71 -8.95
CA ILE A 118 -2.28 -19.43 -8.59
C ILE A 118 -2.51 -18.21 -7.67
N TYR A 119 -1.45 -17.56 -7.19
CA TYR A 119 -1.54 -16.34 -6.37
C TYR A 119 -1.19 -15.09 -7.17
N ASN A 120 -1.71 -13.95 -6.72
CA ASN A 120 -1.52 -12.63 -7.31
C ASN A 120 -0.54 -11.76 -6.52
N SER A 121 -0.49 -11.97 -5.20
CA SER A 121 0.37 -11.22 -4.28
C SER A 121 0.93 -12.11 -3.18
N VAL A 122 1.85 -11.57 -2.40
CA VAL A 122 2.35 -12.19 -1.17
C VAL A 122 2.06 -11.26 -0.01
N THR A 123 1.62 -11.80 1.12
CA THR A 123 1.47 -11.08 2.38
C THR A 123 2.38 -11.71 3.40
N GLY A 124 3.16 -10.90 4.10
CA GLY A 124 3.97 -11.39 5.20
C GLY A 124 3.13 -11.54 6.47
N ALA A 125 3.30 -12.68 7.15
CA ALA A 125 2.65 -12.95 8.42
C ALA A 125 3.26 -12.07 9.52
N THR A 126 2.39 -11.47 10.33
CA THR A 126 2.82 -10.68 11.49
C THR A 126 3.25 -11.58 12.64
N VAL A 127 3.89 -11.02 13.66
CA VAL A 127 4.24 -11.73 14.92
C VAL A 127 2.99 -12.39 15.54
N GLU A 128 1.83 -11.73 15.49
CA GLU A 128 0.55 -12.29 15.99
C GLU A 128 0.10 -13.53 15.19
N GLU A 129 0.48 -13.61 13.92
CA GLU A 129 0.17 -14.72 13.00
C GLU A 129 1.30 -15.78 12.95
N GLY A 130 2.31 -15.65 13.83
CA GLY A 130 3.47 -16.54 13.91
C GLY A 130 4.55 -16.30 12.84
N GLY A 131 4.59 -15.10 12.25
CA GLY A 131 5.64 -14.67 11.33
C GLY A 131 6.68 -13.75 11.98
N THR A 132 7.54 -13.15 11.16
CA THR A 132 8.65 -12.30 11.60
C THR A 132 8.37 -10.81 11.49
N LEU A 133 7.27 -10.41 10.85
CA LEU A 133 6.96 -9.01 10.60
C LEU A 133 6.21 -8.36 11.77
N GLN A 134 6.57 -7.13 12.11
CA GLN A 134 5.86 -6.37 13.13
C GLN A 134 4.54 -5.78 12.62
N TYR A 135 4.42 -5.60 11.30
CA TYR A 135 3.28 -4.98 10.64
C TYR A 135 2.89 -5.79 9.40
N HIS A 136 1.66 -5.60 8.93
CA HIS A 136 1.21 -6.26 7.70
C HIS A 136 1.90 -5.63 6.50
N GLU A 137 2.67 -6.45 5.79
CA GLU A 137 3.33 -6.08 4.54
C GLU A 137 2.78 -6.93 3.40
N ALA A 138 2.67 -6.32 2.22
CA ALA A 138 2.20 -7.02 1.03
C ALA A 138 3.04 -6.62 -0.18
N VAL A 139 3.35 -7.61 -1.01
CA VAL A 139 4.15 -7.47 -2.23
C VAL A 139 3.27 -7.86 -3.42
N VAL A 140 3.21 -6.98 -4.42
CA VAL A 140 2.63 -7.26 -5.73
C VAL A 140 3.75 -7.25 -6.76
N TYR A 141 3.64 -8.14 -7.75
CA TYR A 141 4.71 -8.36 -8.75
C TYR A 141 4.38 -7.78 -10.13
N ARG A 142 3.21 -7.13 -10.25
CA ARG A 142 2.76 -6.48 -11.49
C ARG A 142 2.57 -4.99 -11.27
N GLU A 143 3.02 -4.21 -12.24
CA GLU A 143 2.85 -2.75 -12.24
C GLU A 143 1.36 -2.35 -12.21
N ASP A 144 0.55 -3.03 -13.01
CA ASP A 144 -0.89 -2.78 -13.13
C ASP A 144 -1.71 -3.30 -11.93
N ALA A 145 -1.07 -3.89 -10.92
CA ALA A 145 -1.70 -4.17 -9.63
C ALA A 145 -1.76 -2.95 -8.70
N MET A 146 -1.09 -1.84 -9.06
CA MET A 146 -1.08 -0.62 -8.25
C MET A 146 -1.34 0.66 -9.05
N CYS A 147 -1.96 1.64 -8.41
CA CYS A 147 -2.21 2.96 -9.00
C CYS A 147 -2.07 4.05 -7.93
N ALA A 148 -1.24 5.06 -8.21
CA ALA A 148 -1.04 6.19 -7.31
C ALA A 148 -2.29 7.08 -7.22
N SER A 149 -2.68 7.38 -5.98
CA SER A 149 -3.90 8.13 -5.64
C SER A 149 -3.57 9.50 -5.05
N ALA A 150 -2.63 9.56 -4.11
CA ALA A 150 -2.28 10.81 -3.45
C ALA A 150 -0.81 10.80 -2.99
N VAL A 151 -0.26 12.00 -2.81
CA VAL A 151 1.03 12.22 -2.16
C VAL A 151 0.80 13.04 -0.90
N ILE A 152 1.33 12.57 0.22
CA ILE A 152 1.20 13.20 1.54
C ILE A 152 2.58 13.70 1.95
N PHE A 153 2.68 14.99 2.24
CA PHE A 153 3.85 15.60 2.84
C PHE A 153 3.64 15.79 4.34
N TYR A 154 4.57 15.33 5.16
CA TYR A 154 4.46 15.33 6.62
C TYR A 154 5.81 15.56 7.30
N GLN A 155 5.78 15.85 8.59
CA GLN A 155 6.95 16.00 9.47
C GLN A 155 6.68 15.34 10.82
#